data_AF-A0A0C3AU06-F1
#
_entry.id   AF-A0A0C3AU06-F1
#
_cell.length_a   1.000
_cell.length_b   1.000
_cell.length_c   1.000
_cell.angle_alpha   90.00
_cell.angle_beta   90.00
_cell.angle_gamma   90.00
#
_symmetry.space_group_name_H-M   'P 1'
#
loop_
_entity.id
_entity.type
_entity.pdbx_description
1 polymer ?
#
loop_
_entity_poly.entity_id
_entity_poly.type
_entity_poly.pdbx_seq_one_letter_code
_entity_poly.pdbx_strand_id
1 'polypeptide(L)'
;MPSQAFSRRKLKLDGSTPSKWMKVKGPETIVVAMDIGTTTSAVSFAYFCPGSRPQTKMVAHWPSQSRRNSTAKTPTVVSYRNGAATAYGTEAEEEIEKQGKNAAYWFKVIA
;
A
#
# COMPACT_ATOMS: atom_id res chain seq x y z
N MET A 1 -3.00 -28.51 55.50
CA MET A 1 -4.01 -28.66 54.42
C MET A 1 -3.44 -28.01 53.16
N PRO A 2 -3.00 -28.80 52.16
CA PRO A 2 -2.14 -28.32 51.07
C PRO A 2 -2.92 -27.62 49.95
N SER A 3 -2.26 -26.62 49.34
CA SER A 3 -2.76 -25.82 48.22
C SER A 3 -2.86 -26.67 46.94
N GLN A 4 -3.92 -26.46 46.15
CA GLN A 4 -4.05 -27.10 44.85
C GLN A 4 -3.05 -26.47 43.87
N ALA A 5 -2.08 -27.28 43.44
CA ALA A 5 -1.18 -26.94 42.36
C ALA A 5 -1.94 -26.94 41.02
N PHE A 6 -1.97 -25.79 40.35
CA PHE A 6 -2.51 -25.66 39.00
C PHE A 6 -1.58 -26.39 38.01
N SER A 7 -2.03 -27.54 37.51
CA SER A 7 -1.30 -28.31 36.51
C SER A 7 -1.25 -27.55 35.18
N ARG A 8 -0.10 -26.95 34.85
CA ARG A 8 0.18 -26.41 33.52
C ARG A 8 0.29 -27.57 32.53
N ARG A 9 -0.82 -27.94 31.90
CA ARG A 9 -0.78 -28.76 30.68
C ARG A 9 -0.05 -27.96 29.60
N LYS A 10 1.22 -28.29 29.36
CA LYS A 10 1.94 -27.92 28.13
C LYS A 10 1.11 -28.47 26.97
N LEU A 11 0.48 -27.59 26.19
CA LEU A 11 -0.03 -27.94 24.88
C LEU A 11 1.17 -28.42 24.06
N LYS A 12 1.26 -29.73 23.84
CA LYS A 12 2.11 -30.29 22.79
C LYS A 12 1.55 -29.76 21.48
N LEU A 13 2.24 -28.79 20.89
CA LEU A 13 2.07 -28.48 19.48
C LEU A 13 2.50 -29.75 18.74
N ASP A 14 1.55 -30.42 18.12
CA ASP A 14 1.82 -31.49 17.18
C ASP A 14 2.59 -30.92 16.00
N GLY A 15 3.56 -31.68 15.51
CA GLY A 15 4.45 -31.29 14.42
C GLY A 15 3.79 -31.20 13.05
N SER A 16 2.50 -30.84 12.96
CA SER A 16 1.86 -30.52 11.70
C SER A 16 2.10 -29.05 11.35
N THR A 17 2.99 -28.84 10.38
CA THR A 17 3.30 -27.56 9.74
C THR A 17 2.02 -26.80 9.36
N PRO A 18 1.87 -25.51 9.67
CA PRO A 18 0.67 -24.76 9.26
C PRO A 18 0.79 -24.44 7.76
N SER A 19 0.28 -25.30 6.89
CA SER A 19 0.24 -25.03 5.44
C SER A 19 -1.19 -24.79 4.94
N LYS A 20 -2.03 -24.12 5.74
CA LYS A 20 -3.34 -23.64 5.26
C LYS A 20 -3.19 -22.34 4.46
N TRP A 21 -2.28 -22.32 3.49
CA TRP A 21 -2.23 -21.27 2.48
C TRP A 21 -3.18 -21.67 1.36
N MET A 22 -4.30 -20.97 1.24
CA MET A 22 -5.26 -21.22 0.18
C MET A 22 -4.60 -20.85 -1.15
N LYS A 23 -4.26 -21.86 -1.96
CA LYS A 23 -3.82 -21.66 -3.35
C LYS A 23 -4.90 -20.86 -4.07
N VAL A 24 -4.52 -19.83 -4.81
CA VAL A 24 -5.48 -19.05 -5.60
C VAL A 24 -6.14 -19.98 -6.60
N LYS A 25 -7.47 -19.95 -6.62
CA LYS A 25 -8.32 -20.61 -7.61
C LYS A 25 -8.90 -19.53 -8.53
N GLY A 26 -9.05 -19.84 -9.81
CA GLY A 26 -9.59 -18.91 -10.81
C GLY A 26 -8.57 -18.52 -11.87
N PRO A 27 -8.91 -17.57 -12.75
CA PRO A 27 -8.01 -17.08 -13.80
C PRO A 27 -6.84 -16.27 -13.20
N GLU A 28 -5.77 -16.14 -13.97
CA GLU A 28 -4.65 -15.26 -13.62
C GLU A 28 -5.14 -13.81 -13.49
N THR A 29 -4.71 -13.12 -12.44
CA THR A 29 -5.19 -11.75 -12.14
C THR A 29 -4.09 -10.95 -11.44
N ILE A 30 -4.07 -9.63 -11.66
CA ILE A 30 -3.31 -8.68 -10.85
C ILE A 30 -4.30 -7.92 -9.98
N VAL A 31 -4.13 -8.01 -8.67
CA VAL A 31 -4.91 -7.22 -7.71
C VAL A 31 -4.08 -6.00 -7.32
N VAL A 32 -4.67 -4.81 -7.42
CA VAL A 32 -4.06 -3.54 -7.01
C VAL A 32 -4.82 -3.00 -5.80
N ALA A 33 -4.10 -2.67 -4.74
CA ALA A 33 -4.63 -2.00 -3.57
C ALA A 33 -4.04 -0.59 -3.49
N MET A 34 -4.91 0.41 -3.34
CA MET A 34 -4.55 1.82 -3.27
C MET A 34 -4.92 2.36 -1.89
N ASP A 35 -3.93 2.87 -1.15
CA ASP A 35 -4.15 3.69 0.03
C ASP A 35 -4.07 5.15 -0.42
N ILE A 36 -5.22 5.80 -0.53
CA ILE A 36 -5.30 7.22 -0.88
C ILE A 36 -5.34 7.98 0.44
N GLY A 37 -4.26 8.63 0.85
CA GLY A 37 -4.21 9.42 2.08
C GLY A 37 -4.54 10.90 1.87
N THR A 38 -4.60 11.67 2.95
CA THR A 38 -4.79 13.13 2.85
C THR A 38 -3.54 13.83 2.31
N THR A 39 -2.35 13.38 2.75
CA THR A 39 -1.05 13.98 2.39
C THR A 39 -0.29 13.13 1.37
N THR A 40 -0.31 11.82 1.53
CA THR A 40 0.44 10.88 0.68
C THR A 40 -0.41 9.67 0.36
N SER A 41 -0.21 9.11 -0.82
CA SER A 41 -0.86 7.91 -1.32
C SER A 41 0.16 6.81 -1.58
N ALA A 42 -0.25 5.56 -1.50
CA ALA A 42 0.59 4.39 -1.73
C ALA A 42 -0.16 3.32 -2.52
N VAL A 43 0.58 2.51 -3.29
CA VAL A 43 0.01 1.41 -4.04
C VAL A 43 0.79 0.14 -3.76
N SER A 44 0.05 -0.96 -3.60
CA SER A 44 0.59 -2.31 -3.59
C SER A 44 -0.15 -3.16 -4.61
N PHE A 45 0.51 -4.20 -5.10
CA PHE A 45 -0.09 -5.13 -6.03
C PHE A 45 0.32 -6.56 -5.73
N ALA A 46 -0.49 -7.51 -6.13
CA ALA A 46 -0.18 -8.92 -6.02
C ALA A 46 -0.58 -9.64 -7.31
N TYR A 47 0.31 -10.48 -7.82
CA TYR A 47 0.02 -11.34 -8.95
C TYR A 47 -0.55 -12.67 -8.44
N PHE A 48 -1.76 -12.98 -8.90
CA PHE A 48 -2.54 -14.14 -8.51
C PHE A 48 -2.44 -15.17 -9.63
N CYS A 49 -1.38 -15.98 -9.60
CA CYS A 49 -1.17 -17.09 -10.50
C CYS A 49 -1.69 -18.39 -9.87
N PRO A 50 -2.58 -19.15 -10.55
CA PRO A 50 -3.09 -20.42 -10.03
C PRO A 50 -1.98 -21.39 -9.62
N GLY A 51 -2.15 -22.01 -8.46
CA GLY A 51 -1.14 -22.94 -7.91
C GLY A 51 0.06 -22.27 -7.24
N SER A 52 0.26 -20.96 -7.44
CA SER A 52 1.29 -20.17 -6.77
C SER A 52 0.77 -19.51 -5.49
N ARG A 53 1.68 -19.20 -4.56
CA ARG A 53 1.37 -18.39 -3.37
C ARG A 53 1.43 -16.91 -3.76
N PRO A 54 0.35 -16.12 -3.58
CA PRO A 54 0.39 -14.70 -3.83
C PRO A 54 1.43 -14.01 -2.96
N GLN A 55 2.16 -13.07 -3.56
CA GLN A 55 3.04 -12.16 -2.86
C GLN A 55 2.64 -10.73 -3.17
N THR A 56 2.38 -9.98 -2.12
CA THR A 56 2.13 -8.54 -2.22
C THR A 56 3.46 -7.81 -2.40
N LYS A 57 3.51 -6.91 -3.38
CA LYS A 57 4.63 -6.04 -3.69
C LYS A 57 4.17 -4.59 -3.55
N MET A 58 4.97 -3.76 -2.87
CA MET A 58 4.75 -2.32 -2.81
C MET A 58 5.32 -1.66 -4.06
N VAL A 59 4.67 -0.60 -4.55
CA VAL A 59 5.29 0.33 -5.50
C VAL A 59 6.37 1.11 -4.72
N ALA A 60 7.62 0.75 -4.95
CA ALA A 60 8.77 1.31 -4.23
C ALA A 60 9.27 2.63 -4.83
N HIS A 61 8.92 2.91 -6.09
CA HIS A 61 9.38 4.08 -6.82
C HIS A 61 8.29 4.59 -7.75
N TRP A 62 8.02 5.88 -7.64
CA TRP A 62 7.04 6.59 -8.46
C TRP A 62 7.73 7.38 -9.58
N PRO A 63 7.08 7.57 -10.74
CA PRO A 63 7.56 8.51 -11.75
C PRO A 63 7.82 9.89 -11.14
N SER A 64 8.86 10.58 -11.62
CA SER A 64 9.27 11.90 -11.13
C SER A 64 9.71 11.95 -9.66
N GLN A 65 9.77 10.81 -8.95
CA GLN A 65 10.32 10.76 -7.59
C GLN A 65 11.85 10.78 -7.65
N SER A 66 12.50 11.71 -6.95
CA SER A 66 13.95 11.73 -6.88
C SER A 66 14.48 10.45 -6.22
N ARG A 67 15.52 9.86 -6.81
CA ARG A 67 16.11 8.59 -6.36
C ARG A 67 16.66 8.65 -4.92
N ARG A 68 16.95 9.86 -4.42
CA ARG A 68 17.43 10.14 -3.06
C ARG A 68 16.30 10.12 -2.02
N ASN A 69 15.05 10.38 -2.42
CA ASN A 69 13.87 10.43 -1.54
C ASN A 69 12.89 9.29 -1.84
N SER A 70 13.39 8.13 -2.29
CA SER A 70 12.60 6.97 -2.67
C SER A 70 11.83 6.43 -1.46
N THR A 71 10.59 6.89 -1.30
CA THR A 71 9.62 6.32 -0.37
C THR A 71 8.58 5.56 -1.18
N ALA A 72 7.98 4.51 -0.63
CA ALA A 72 6.89 3.76 -1.27
C ALA A 72 5.58 4.57 -1.42
N LYS A 73 5.64 5.89 -1.20
CA LYS A 73 4.52 6.82 -1.19
C LYS A 73 4.75 7.94 -2.19
N THR A 74 3.67 8.51 -2.69
CA THR A 74 3.65 9.69 -3.54
C THR A 74 2.76 10.76 -2.87
N PRO A 75 3.04 12.06 -3.02
CA PRO A 75 2.16 13.13 -2.56
C PRO A 75 0.71 12.97 -3.07
N THR A 76 -0.27 13.37 -2.27
CA THR A 76 -1.69 13.41 -2.70
C THR A 76 -2.06 14.83 -3.10
N VAL A 77 -1.60 15.20 -4.28
CA VAL A 77 -1.78 16.53 -4.88
C VAL A 77 -2.00 16.40 -6.38
N VAL A 78 -2.77 17.35 -6.93
CA VAL A 78 -3.01 17.50 -8.36
C VAL A 78 -2.81 18.96 -8.72
N SER A 79 -2.00 19.25 -9.74
CA SER A 79 -1.84 20.59 -10.30
C SER A 79 -2.80 20.80 -11.47
N TYR A 80 -3.22 22.05 -11.67
CA TYR A 80 -4.15 22.45 -12.72
C TYR A 80 -3.62 23.64 -13.51
N ARG A 81 -3.89 23.62 -14.82
CA ARG A 81 -3.69 24.76 -15.72
C ARG A 81 -4.89 24.88 -16.63
N ASN A 82 -5.45 26.09 -16.73
CA ASN A 82 -6.63 26.37 -17.57
C ASN A 82 -7.82 25.42 -17.31
N GLY A 83 -8.03 25.03 -16.04
CA GLY A 83 -9.12 24.13 -15.64
C GLY A 83 -8.89 22.64 -15.91
N ALA A 84 -7.75 22.25 -16.49
CA ALA A 84 -7.37 20.87 -16.71
C ALA A 84 -6.24 20.44 -15.77
N ALA A 85 -6.28 19.18 -15.30
CA ALA A 85 -5.20 18.61 -14.51
C ALA A 85 -3.95 18.43 -15.38
N THR A 86 -2.78 18.89 -14.90
CA THR A 86 -1.52 18.85 -15.63
C THR A 86 -0.53 17.84 -15.07
N ALA A 87 -0.46 17.70 -13.75
CA ALA A 87 0.40 16.73 -13.09
C ALA A 87 -0.22 16.19 -11.80
N TYR A 88 0.39 15.12 -11.29
CA TYR A 88 -0.05 14.39 -10.09
C TYR A 88 1.14 14.03 -9.20
N GLY A 89 0.91 13.94 -7.89
CA GLY A 89 1.93 13.49 -6.94
C GLY A 89 3.18 14.36 -6.97
N THR A 90 4.37 13.73 -7.04
CA THR A 90 5.65 14.46 -7.02
C THR A 90 5.76 15.49 -8.15
N GLU A 91 5.27 15.16 -9.35
CA GLU A 91 5.31 16.08 -10.48
C GLU A 91 4.44 17.32 -10.23
N ALA A 92 3.27 17.13 -9.59
CA ALA A 92 2.43 18.26 -9.18
C ALA A 92 3.11 19.12 -8.10
N GLU A 93 3.78 18.52 -7.11
CA GLU A 93 4.56 19.28 -6.12
C GLU A 93 5.63 20.15 -6.81
N GLU A 94 6.38 19.58 -7.74
CA GLU A 94 7.40 20.33 -8.49
C GLU A 94 6.82 21.45 -9.35
N GLU A 95 5.67 21.24 -9.99
CA GLU A 95 4.98 22.29 -10.75
C GLU A 95 4.52 23.45 -9.85
N ILE A 96 3.98 23.14 -8.67
CA ILE A 96 3.52 24.13 -7.69
C ILE A 96 4.68 24.99 -7.21
N GLU A 97 5.83 24.39 -6.90
CA GLU A 97 7.04 25.09 -6.49
C GLU A 97 7.56 26.04 -7.57
N LYS A 98 7.51 25.61 -8.84
CA LYS A 98 8.05 26.38 -9.98
C LYS A 98 7.11 27.46 -10.51
N GLN A 99 5.80 27.23 -10.53
CA GLN A 99 4.85 28.01 -11.35
C GLN A 99 3.65 28.57 -10.58
N GLY A 100 3.45 28.22 -9.31
CA GLY A 100 2.40 28.79 -8.46
C GLY A 100 1.10 27.97 -8.34
N LYS A 101 0.24 28.44 -7.43
CA LYS A 101 -0.66 27.66 -6.54
C LYS A 101 -1.94 27.05 -7.14
N ASN A 102 -2.07 26.84 -8.44
CA ASN A 102 -3.25 26.15 -8.97
C ASN A 102 -3.13 24.64 -8.74
N ALA A 103 -3.40 24.22 -7.51
CA ALA A 103 -3.36 22.83 -7.11
C ALA A 103 -4.41 22.50 -6.04
N ALA A 104 -4.83 21.24 -6.04
CA ALA A 104 -5.71 20.68 -5.04
C ALA A 104 -4.91 19.77 -4.10
N TYR A 105 -5.00 20.05 -2.80
CA TYR A 105 -4.41 19.28 -1.72
C TYR A 105 -5.46 19.03 -0.62
N TRP A 106 -5.26 17.97 0.18
CA TRP A 106 -6.13 17.59 1.31
C TRP A 106 -7.61 17.39 0.94
N PHE A 107 -7.91 17.14 -0.32
CA PHE A 107 -9.28 16.94 -0.80
C PHE A 107 -9.95 15.67 -0.27
N LYS A 108 -9.17 14.71 0.27
CA LYS A 108 -9.73 13.48 0.88
C LYS A 108 -10.67 13.76 2.06
N VAL A 109 -10.38 14.77 2.87
CA VAL A 109 -11.19 15.08 4.07
C VAL A 109 -12.41 15.95 3.76
N ILE A 110 -12.63 16.30 2.50
CA ILE A 110 -13.82 16.99 2.02
C ILE A 110 -14.82 15.90 1.63
N ALA A 111 -15.50 15.33 2.63
CA ALA A 111 -16.58 14.37 2.48
C ALA A 111 -17.75 14.79 3.37
#